data_AF-E2A009-F1
#
_entry.id   AF-E2A009-F1
#
_cell.length_a   1.000
_cell.length_b   1.000
_cell.length_c   1.000
_cell.angle_alpha   90.00
_cell.angle_beta   90.00
_cell.angle_gamma   90.00
#
_symmetry.space_group_name_H-M   'P 1'
#
loop_
_entity.id
_entity.type
_entity.pdbx_description
1 polymer ?
#
loop_
_entity_poly.entity_id
_entity_poly.type
_entity_poly.pdbx_seq_one_letter_code
_entity_poly.pdbx_strand_id
1 'polypeptide(L)'
;ILNEDPLYIKGNEDPLYIKGNEDPLYIKGNEDPLYIKGNEDPLYIKGNEDPLYIKGNEDPLYIKGNEDPLYIKGNEDPLYIKGNEDPLYIKGNEDPLYIKGNEDPLYIKGNEDPLY
;
A
#
# COMPACT_ATOMS: atom_id res chain seq x y z
N ILE A 1 -0.23 -1.10 21.16
CA ILE A 1 -1.07 -0.02 21.71
C ILE A 1 -2.35 -0.15 20.93
N LEU A 2 -3.50 -0.25 21.59
CA LEU A 2 -4.78 -0.26 20.87
C LEU A 2 -4.99 1.20 20.45
N ASN A 3 -4.52 1.55 19.26
CA ASN A 3 -4.87 2.82 18.63
C ASN A 3 -6.29 2.64 18.10
N GLU A 4 -7.16 3.58 18.46
CA GLU A 4 -8.53 3.72 17.91
C GLU A 4 -8.68 5.09 17.20
N ASP A 5 -7.56 5.66 16.73
CA ASP A 5 -7.50 6.96 16.05
C ASP A 5 -6.69 6.87 14.75
N PRO A 6 -7.17 7.45 13.63
CA PRO A 6 -6.44 7.49 12.37
C PRO A 6 -5.06 8.15 12.50
N LEU A 7 -4.05 7.55 11.86
CA LEU A 7 -2.69 8.08 11.87
C LEU A 7 -2.46 8.98 10.65
N TYR A 8 -1.99 10.21 10.90
CA TYR A 8 -1.68 11.19 9.86
C TYR A 8 -0.20 11.54 9.86
N ILE A 9 0.47 11.27 8.76
CA ILE A 9 1.89 11.50 8.56
C ILE A 9 2.09 12.48 7.40
N LYS A 10 2.97 13.47 7.60
CA LYS A 10 3.22 14.51 6.61
C LYS A 10 4.61 15.09 6.75
N GLY A 11 5.48 14.79 5.80
CA GLY A 11 6.81 15.39 5.79
C GLY A 11 7.74 14.75 4.79
N ASN A 12 9.02 14.81 5.10
CA ASN A 12 9.94 13.77 4.69
C ASN A 12 10.25 12.99 5.96
N GLU A 13 9.94 11.70 5.99
CA GLU A 13 10.03 10.89 7.20
C GLU A 13 11.05 9.76 7.04
N ASP A 14 11.56 9.30 8.19
CA ASP A 14 12.38 8.10 8.33
C ASP A 14 11.54 6.82 8.13
N PRO A 15 12.14 5.62 7.99
CA PRO A 15 11.41 4.40 7.71
C PRO A 15 10.34 4.10 8.76
N LEU A 16 9.12 3.81 8.31
CA LEU A 16 7.98 3.58 9.17
C LEU A 16 7.67 2.08 9.32
N TYR A 17 7.43 1.66 10.55
CA TYR A 17 7.09 0.28 10.90
C TYR A 17 5.78 0.24 11.68
N ILE A 18 4.76 -0.35 11.07
CA ILE A 18 3.42 -0.50 11.64
C ILE A 18 3.12 -1.97 11.87
N LYS A 19 2.54 -2.28 13.04
CA LYS A 19 2.20 -3.64 13.41
C LYS A 19 1.04 -3.68 14.39
N GLY A 20 -0.11 -4.17 13.95
CA GLY A 20 -1.25 -4.31 14.83
C GLY A 20 -2.52 -4.65 14.09
N ASN A 21 -3.63 -4.26 14.70
CA ASN A 21 -4.76 -3.82 13.90
C ASN A 21 -4.80 -2.31 14.08
N GLU A 22 -4.83 -1.54 13.00
CA GLU A 22 -4.82 -0.07 13.07
C GLU A 22 -5.98 0.53 12.28
N ASP A 23 -6.36 1.75 12.68
CA ASP A 23 -7.31 2.64 11.98
C ASP A 23 -6.70 3.21 10.68
N PRO A 24 -7.47 3.94 9.86
CA PRO A 24 -7.00 4.40 8.56
C PRO A 24 -5.69 5.18 8.64
N LEU A 25 -4.76 4.86 7.76
CA LEU A 25 -3.45 5.49 7.67
C LEU A 25 -3.42 6.48 6.51
N TYR A 26 -3.01 7.72 6.79
CA TYR A 26 -2.89 8.77 5.80
C TYR A 26 -1.46 9.31 5.77
N ILE A 27 -0.78 9.10 4.65
CA ILE A 27 0.60 9.50 4.45
C ILE A 27 0.68 10.50 3.30
N LYS A 28 1.37 11.61 3.53
CA LYS A 28 1.57 12.65 2.52
C LYS A 28 2.96 13.27 2.61
N GLY A 29 3.87 12.84 1.75
CA GLY A 29 5.25 13.25 1.89
C GLY A 29 6.17 12.70 0.82
N ASN A 30 7.48 12.75 1.10
CA ASN A 30 8.38 11.74 0.58
C ASN A 30 8.75 10.84 1.75
N GLU A 31 8.60 9.54 1.61
CA GLU A 31 8.79 8.64 2.76
C GLU A 31 9.89 7.63 2.43
N ASP A 32 10.73 7.36 3.42
CA ASP A 32 11.62 6.19 3.46
C ASP A 32 10.78 4.89 3.56
N PRO A 33 11.37 3.68 3.44
CA PRO A 33 10.61 2.45 3.26
C PRO A 33 9.52 2.21 4.32
N LEU A 34 8.31 1.88 3.86
CA LEU A 34 7.15 1.63 4.71
C LEU A 34 6.91 0.12 4.87
N TYR A 35 6.82 -0.33 6.12
CA TYR A 35 6.56 -1.72 6.47
C TYR A 35 5.31 -1.84 7.34
N ILE A 36 4.31 -2.53 6.81
CA ILE A 36 3.03 -2.74 7.46
C ILE A 36 2.82 -4.23 7.69
N LYS A 37 2.42 -4.60 8.90
CA LYS A 37 2.14 -5.98 9.27
C LYS A 37 0.99 -6.09 10.24
N GLY A 38 -0.21 -6.36 9.73
CA GLY A 38 -1.39 -6.31 10.58
C GLY A 38 -2.66 -6.73 9.90
N ASN A 39 -3.78 -6.30 10.46
CA ASN A 39 -4.93 -5.98 9.65
C ASN A 39 -5.09 -4.46 9.69
N GLU A 40 -5.10 -3.77 8.58
CA GLU A 40 -5.25 -2.32 8.58
C GLU A 40 -6.56 -1.91 7.91
N ASP A 41 -7.15 -0.86 8.46
CA ASP A 41 -8.19 -0.04 7.81
C ASP A 41 -7.58 0.74 6.60
N PRO A 42 -8.38 1.46 5.78
CA PRO A 42 -7.91 2.00 4.50
C PRO A 42 -6.59 2.78 4.55
N LEU A 43 -5.67 2.42 3.66
CA LEU A 43 -4.36 3.07 3.52
C LEU A 43 -4.37 4.07 2.36
N TYR A 44 -4.03 5.33 2.67
CA TYR A 44 -3.95 6.41 1.70
C TYR A 44 -2.56 7.01 1.66
N ILE A 45 -1.89 6.82 0.54
CA ILE A 45 -0.54 7.30 0.30
C ILE A 45 -0.54 8.34 -0.82
N LYS A 46 0.14 9.46 -0.57
CA LYS A 46 0.30 10.53 -1.57
C LYS A 46 1.69 11.16 -1.48
N GLY A 47 2.59 10.77 -2.37
CA GLY A 47 3.97 11.17 -2.21
C GLY A 47 4.93 10.68 -3.29
N ASN A 48 6.22 10.77 -3.00
CA ASN A 48 7.14 9.78 -3.54
C ASN A 48 7.50 8.82 -2.41
N GLU A 49 7.30 7.53 -2.59
CA GLU A 49 7.61 6.56 -1.54
C GLU A 49 8.72 5.61 -2.01
N ASP A 50 9.65 5.35 -1.08
CA ASP A 50 10.57 4.22 -1.12
C ASP A 50 9.78 2.88 -0.96
N PRO A 51 10.41 1.70 -1.07
CA PRO A 51 9.68 0.44 -1.17
C PRO A 51 8.63 0.20 -0.08
N LEU A 52 7.41 -0.13 -0.50
CA LEU A 52 6.28 -0.42 0.38
C LEU A 52 6.11 -1.95 0.54
N TYR A 53 6.10 -2.41 1.79
CA TYR A 53 5.91 -3.81 2.14
C TYR A 53 4.70 -3.98 3.05
N ILE A 54 3.69 -4.65 2.53
CA ILE A 54 2.44 -4.93 3.23
C ILE A 54 2.32 -6.43 3.46
N LYS A 55 2.00 -6.81 4.70
CA LYS A 55 1.76 -8.21 5.06
C LYS A 55 0.62 -8.33 6.06
N GLY A 56 -0.57 -8.62 5.57
CA GLY A 56 -1.74 -8.55 6.43
C GLY A 56 -3.03 -9.01 5.80
N ASN A 57 -4.14 -8.50 6.33
CA ASN A 57 -5.29 -8.22 5.49
C ASN A 57 -5.48 -6.70 5.50
N GLU A 58 -5.62 -6.07 4.34
CA GLU A 58 -5.85 -4.64 4.29
C GLU A 58 -7.20 -4.34 3.64
N ASP A 59 -7.86 -3.32 4.18
CA ASP A 59 -8.92 -2.56 3.52
C ASP A 59 -8.34 -1.75 2.32
N PRO A 60 -9.16 -1.04 1.52
CA PRO A 60 -8.72 -0.48 0.24
C PRO A 60 -7.42 0.35 0.31
N LEU A 61 -6.47 0.03 -0.56
CA LEU A 61 -5.20 0.73 -0.70
C LEU A 61 -5.26 1.75 -1.85
N TYR A 62 -4.98 3.01 -1.51
CA TYR A 62 -4.95 4.12 -2.46
C TYR A 62 -3.57 4.77 -2.50
N ILE A 63 -2.90 4.61 -3.63
CA ILE A 63 -1.57 5.14 -3.87
C ILE A 63 -1.62 6.22 -4.95
N LYS A 64 -0.96 7.36 -4.69
CA LYS A 64 -0.84 8.44 -5.65
C LYS A 64 0.51 9.13 -5.61
N GLY A 65 1.35 8.85 -6.60
CA GLY A 65 2.57 9.60 -6.86
C GLY A 65 3.63 8.78 -7.57
N ASN A 66 4.88 8.82 -7.14
CA ASN A 66 5.88 7.88 -7.65
C ASN A 66 6.21 6.89 -6.55
N GLU A 67 6.11 5.59 -6.82
CA GLU A 67 6.46 4.56 -5.85
C GLU A 67 7.55 3.65 -6.38
N ASP A 68 8.51 3.37 -5.50
CA ASP A 68 9.45 2.26 -5.59
C ASP A 68 8.70 0.92 -5.42
N PRO A 69 9.37 -0.26 -5.52
CA PRO A 69 8.67 -1.54 -5.60
C PRO A 69 7.65 -1.80 -4.48
N LEU A 70 6.43 -2.14 -4.87
CA LEU A 70 5.33 -2.48 -3.98
C LEU A 70 5.21 -4.00 -3.81
N TYR A 71 5.29 -4.47 -2.56
CA TYR A 71 5.17 -5.87 -2.19
C TYR A 71 4.01 -6.09 -1.24
N ILE A 72 3.01 -6.80 -1.72
CA ILE A 72 1.80 -7.10 -0.95
C ILE A 72 1.67 -8.60 -0.73
N LYS A 73 1.42 -9.00 0.51
CA LYS A 73 1.22 -10.40 0.89
C LYS A 73 0.11 -10.55 1.91
N GLY A 74 -1.09 -10.84 1.43
CA GLY A 74 -2.24 -10.83 2.31
C GLY A 74 -3.54 -11.28 1.66
N ASN A 75 -4.65 -10.85 2.24
CA ASN A 75 -5.86 -10.61 1.46
C ASN A 75 -6.07 -9.11 1.41
N GLU A 76 -6.35 -8.58 0.23
CA GLU A 76 -6.49 -7.14 0.05
C GLU A 76 -7.82 -6.85 -0.63
N ASP A 77 -8.47 -5.81 -0.13
CA ASP A 77 -9.56 -5.09 -0.78
C ASP A 77 -9.01 -4.29 -2.00
N PRO A 78 -9.85 -3.58 -2.78
CA PRO A 78 -9.43 -2.98 -4.04
C PRO A 78 -8.18 -2.09 -3.94
N LEU A 79 -7.22 -2.35 -4.85
CA LEU A 79 -5.98 -1.59 -4.96
C LEU A 79 -6.09 -0.55 -6.08
N TYR A 80 -5.87 0.72 -5.73
CA TYR A 80 -5.92 1.86 -6.65
C TYR A 80 -4.57 2.58 -6.69
N ILE A 81 -3.92 2.47 -7.83
CA ILE A 81 -2.60 3.03 -8.09
C ILE A 81 -2.70 4.14 -9.14
N LYS A 82 -2.12 5.30 -8.82
CA LYS A 82 -2.04 6.41 -9.78
C LYS A 82 -0.70 7.14 -9.74
N GLY A 83 0.14 6.86 -10.72
CA GLY A 83 1.33 7.64 -11.04
C GLY A 83 2.40 6.82 -11.73
N ASN A 84 3.65 6.92 -11.29
CA ASN A 84 4.70 6.03 -11.81
C ASN A 84 5.02 4.98 -10.75
N GLU A 85 4.95 3.71 -11.10
CA GLU A 85 5.31 2.63 -10.19
C GLU A 85 6.38 1.73 -10.78
N ASP A 86 7.31 1.37 -9.91
CA ASP A 86 8.25 0.28 -10.06
C ASP A 86 7.52 -1.09 -9.93
N PRO A 87 8.20 -2.25 -9.97
CA PRO A 87 7.54 -3.55 -10.01
C PRO A 87 6.54 -3.79 -8.87
N LEU A 88 5.34 -4.23 -9.23
CA LEU A 88 4.28 -4.60 -8.30
C LEU A 88 4.25 -6.12 -8.10
N TYR A 89 4.44 -6.58 -6.86
CA TYR A 89 4.40 -7.99 -6.48
C TYR A 89 3.30 -8.25 -5.48
N ILE A 90 2.35 -9.08 -5.89
CA ILE A 90 1.18 -9.39 -5.08
C ILE A 90 1.08 -10.90 -4.87
N LYS A 91 0.94 -11.31 -3.60
CA LYS A 91 0.76 -12.71 -3.23
C LYS A 91 -0.36 -12.87 -2.21
N GLY A 92 -1.55 -13.17 -2.69
CA GLY A 92 -2.74 -13.08 -1.86
C GLY A 92 -4.03 -13.47 -2.53
N ASN A 93 -5.14 -13.18 -1.87
CA ASN A 93 -6.38 -12.96 -2.59
C ASN A 93 -6.54 -11.45 -2.75
N GLU A 94 -6.84 -11.00 -3.95
CA GLU A 94 -6.98 -9.58 -4.26
C GLU A 94 -8.32 -9.34 -4.93
N ASP A 95 -8.99 -8.30 -4.45
CA ASP A 95 -10.09 -7.64 -5.12
C ASP A 95 -9.57 -6.81 -6.33
N PRO A 96 -10.45 -6.10 -7.07
CA PRO A 96 -10.05 -5.44 -8.32
C PRO A 96 -8.84 -4.51 -8.20
N LEU A 97 -7.91 -4.68 -9.14
CA LEU A 97 -6.71 -3.86 -9.29
C LEU A 97 -6.94 -2.79 -10.35
N TYR A 98 -6.77 -1.52 -9.97
CA TYR A 98 -6.91 -0.36 -10.84
C TYR A 98 -5.61 0.43 -10.92
N ILE A 99 -5.06 0.49 -12.12
CA ILE A 99 -3.70 0.97 -12.34
C ILE A 99 -3.72 2.10 -13.37
N LYS A 100 -3.15 3.26 -13.02
CA LYS A 100 -3.08 4.40 -13.92
C LYS A 100 -1.75 5.15 -13.87
N GLY A 101 -0.92 4.88 -14.87
CA GLY A 101 0.21 5.73 -15.24
C GLY A 101 1.30 4.91 -15.93
N ASN A 102 2.58 5.14 -15.59
CA ASN A 102 3.66 4.31 -16.11
C ASN A 102 3.95 3.21 -15.11
N GLU A 103 3.98 1.98 -15.58
CA GLU A 103 4.25 0.84 -14.72
C GLU A 103 5.30 -0.08 -15.29
N ASP A 104 6.12 -0.55 -14.37
CA ASP A 104 7.04 -1.65 -14.50
C ASP A 104 6.30 -3.01 -14.35
N PRO A 105 6.97 -4.16 -14.35
CA PRO A 105 6.27 -5.44 -14.41
C PRO A 105 5.38 -5.76 -13.20
N LEU A 106 4.16 -6.21 -13.49
CA LEU A 106 3.18 -6.72 -12.54
C LEU A 106 3.30 -8.25 -12.36
N TYR A 107 3.41 -8.70 -11.11
CA TYR A 107 3.48 -10.11 -10.74
C TYR A 107 2.44 -10.46 -9.66
N ILE A 108 1.39 -11.18 -10.06
CA ILE A 108 0.32 -11.59 -9.14
C ILE A 108 0.36 -13.12 -8.95
N LYS A 109 0.26 -13.56 -7.70
CA LYS A 109 0.15 -14.97 -7.34
C LYS A 109 -0.93 -15.21 -6.29
N GLY A 110 -2.09 -15.67 -6.76
CA GLY A 110 -3.19 -16.15 -5.93
C GLY A 110 -4.52 -16.06 -6.67
N ASN A 111 -5.61 -15.76 -5.95
CA ASN A 111 -6.89 -15.49 -6.60
C ASN A 111 -7.00 -14.00 -6.87
N GLU A 112 -7.41 -13.65 -8.09
CA GLU A 112 -7.50 -12.27 -8.56
C GLU A 112 -8.87 -12.09 -9.20
N ASP A 113 -9.60 -11.06 -8.74
CA ASP A 113 -10.74 -10.47 -9.43
C ASP A 113 -10.26 -9.47 -10.50
N PRO A 114 -11.11 -8.96 -11.42
CA PRO A 114 -10.63 -8.41 -12.69
C PRO A 114 -9.67 -7.21 -12.55
N LEU A 115 -8.60 -7.23 -13.36
CA LEU A 115 -7.65 -6.13 -13.59
C LEU A 115 -8.23 -5.06 -14.54
N TYR A 116 -8.07 -3.77 -14.22
CA TYR A 116 -8.62 -2.63 -14.96
C TYR A 116 -7.63 -1.50 -15.23
#